data_AF-A0AAZ1XJ10-F1
#
_entry.id   AF-A0AAZ1XJ10-F1
#
_cell.length_a   1.000
_cell.length_b   1.000
_cell.length_c   1.000
_cell.angle_alpha   90.00
_cell.angle_beta   90.00
_cell.angle_gamma   90.00
#
_symmetry.space_group_name_H-M   'P 1'
#
loop_
_entity.id
_entity.type
_entity.pdbx_description
1 polymer ?
#
loop_
_entity_poly.entity_id
_entity_poly.type
_entity_poly.pdbx_seq_one_letter_code
_entity_poly.pdbx_strand_id
1 'polypeptide(L)'
;MAHSGSGSLLYRRNARLDSFLQRKLERRVYERIRAYEPCVVLSESINKVYMHVVLNDECVYLTEYPPRTLTAAVSFRRVRYIELVNDLPDFLTGKHQKRCQHIRIVYVTEKPAAKQRNWLKRDKKEGLPPAAPPSRRNSHCPEITSTLQEFSTESSQWRKEELPPVLKHTRSASCPNPETLGLIRVPQPPPFHSPSVSPASSPSLSEKSLKSLESGQLQRRIGSVLSRLLRRGCVDSEEEREAELHLYAVSETSRLYLHLQSLWNSFSIRSTLLLDPLYRRRNCASLSAPAISWERTAHLFGQLRSELLQDGISVESMYLLLQELRTAAHRSVMLRRLFWRSSEVCTFLLCTLEGCLHGRQSLGGLYTADQLLLSSLIVDTLAIMFRETEVEAARLSLLSAKKGALASRMLLALICDPQPQTHSGGSLMDSELQALLAEYLDTAASLLFELLLVGHVTSRCVSADNFLSVGWILRVLQPHPHLLSFIGYQVQQVVLILTGLQGSVLSPVQSVLLFQRLHLLLACLQYNSQLAQHLRSHFREEFRYSVMPSGSEVKLPPHYPISRPTLRLVEHIRTLMLLR
;
A
#
# COMPACT_ATOMS: atom_id res chain seq x y z
N MET A 1 38.15 5.09 -1.85
CA MET A 1 37.55 6.18 -1.06
C MET A 1 36.11 6.37 -1.52
N ALA A 2 35.16 5.96 -0.69
CA ALA A 2 33.75 5.82 -1.05
C ALA A 2 32.97 7.08 -0.66
N HIS A 3 32.52 7.85 -1.64
CA HIS A 3 31.52 8.89 -1.40
C HIS A 3 30.14 8.23 -1.27
N SER A 4 29.54 8.37 -0.09
CA SER A 4 28.17 7.98 0.21
C SER A 4 27.19 8.61 -0.78
N GLY A 5 26.51 7.78 -1.56
CA GLY A 5 25.43 8.18 -2.45
C GLY A 5 24.25 8.72 -1.65
N SER A 6 24.21 10.03 -1.47
CA SER A 6 22.99 10.77 -1.12
C SER A 6 22.04 10.72 -2.32
N GLY A 7 21.26 9.65 -2.42
CA GLY A 7 20.10 9.59 -3.30
C GLY A 7 19.02 10.54 -2.77
N SER A 8 19.16 11.83 -3.06
CA SER A 8 18.23 12.88 -2.63
C SER A 8 17.22 13.17 -3.72
N LEU A 9 15.96 13.01 -3.39
CA LEU A 9 14.86 13.60 -4.13
C LEU A 9 14.93 15.12 -4.06
N LEU A 10 14.66 15.74 -5.20
CA LEU A 10 14.67 17.19 -5.43
C LEU A 10 13.44 17.87 -4.83
N TYR A 11 13.36 17.93 -3.51
CA TYR A 11 12.73 19.05 -2.80
C TYR A 11 13.69 19.40 -1.66
N ARG A 12 14.07 20.67 -1.55
CA ARG A 12 15.06 21.21 -0.61
C ARG A 12 14.81 20.61 0.79
N ARG A 13 15.56 19.57 1.16
CA ARG A 13 15.43 18.88 2.46
C ARG A 13 15.55 19.94 3.54
N ASN A 14 14.45 20.19 4.25
CA ASN A 14 14.50 21.08 5.39
C ASN A 14 15.19 20.29 6.50
N ALA A 15 16.52 20.43 6.59
CA ALA A 15 17.36 19.65 7.51
C ALA A 15 16.86 19.74 8.97
N ARG A 16 16.25 20.87 9.35
CA ARG A 16 15.63 21.05 10.67
C ARG A 16 14.38 20.20 10.83
N LEU A 17 13.51 20.16 9.83
CA LEU A 17 12.31 19.32 9.81
C LEU A 17 12.68 17.83 9.77
N ASP A 18 13.63 17.44 8.91
CA ASP A 18 14.09 16.04 8.82
C ASP A 18 14.66 15.56 10.16
N SER A 19 15.53 16.37 10.78
CA SER A 19 16.09 16.07 12.11
C SER A 19 14.99 15.98 13.18
N PHE A 20 13.97 16.84 13.10
CA PHE A 20 12.84 16.79 14.01
C PHE A 20 12.04 15.49 13.84
N LEU A 21 11.72 15.11 12.60
CA LEU A 21 10.96 13.90 12.28
C LEU A 21 11.73 12.64 12.71
N GLN A 22 13.04 12.57 12.46
CA GLN A 22 13.89 11.44 12.88
C GLN A 22 13.93 11.26 14.41
N ARG A 23 13.86 12.36 15.18
CA ARG A 23 13.86 12.29 16.66
C ARG A 23 12.48 11.97 17.23
N LYS A 24 11.41 12.34 16.56
CA LYS A 24 10.03 12.22 17.06
C LYS A 24 9.32 10.94 16.63
N LEU A 25 9.73 10.35 15.51
CA LEU A 25 9.10 9.16 14.96
C LEU A 25 10.00 7.94 15.14
N GLU A 26 9.36 6.79 15.33
CA GLU A 26 10.06 5.51 15.20
C GLU A 26 10.63 5.36 13.79
N ARG A 27 11.79 4.71 13.68
CA ARG A 27 12.48 4.50 12.40
C ARG A 27 11.56 3.92 11.32
N ARG A 28 10.72 2.94 11.69
CA ARG A 28 9.75 2.29 10.78
C ARG A 28 8.71 3.26 10.22
N VAL A 29 8.28 4.26 11.00
CA VAL A 29 7.32 5.29 10.58
C VAL A 29 8.02 6.36 9.76
N TYR A 30 9.21 6.79 10.17
CA TYR A 30 10.01 7.76 9.43
C TYR A 30 10.36 7.27 8.01
N GLU A 31 10.76 6.00 7.86
CA GLU A 31 11.07 5.40 6.55
C GLU A 31 9.86 5.36 5.61
N ARG A 32 8.63 5.46 6.15
CA ARG A 32 7.38 5.45 5.40
C ARG A 32 6.89 6.84 4.99
N ILE A 33 7.49 7.91 5.49
CA ILE A 33 7.22 9.27 5.00
C ILE A 33 7.50 9.33 3.50
N ARG A 34 6.56 9.93 2.76
CA ARG A 34 6.62 10.04 1.29
C ARG A 34 6.93 11.45 0.83
N ALA A 35 6.27 12.43 1.41
CA ALA A 35 6.47 13.82 1.05
C ALA A 35 6.18 14.71 2.25
N TYR A 36 6.78 15.89 2.25
CA TYR A 36 6.36 16.97 3.12
C TYR A 36 6.47 18.30 2.38
N GLU A 37 5.53 19.19 2.61
CA GLU A 37 5.47 20.49 1.95
C GLU A 37 4.82 21.52 2.88
N PRO A 38 5.32 22.76 2.95
CA PRO A 38 4.63 23.80 3.70
C PRO A 38 3.38 24.29 2.96
N CYS A 39 2.25 24.37 3.68
CA CYS A 39 0.95 24.79 3.16
C CYS A 39 0.29 25.78 4.12
N VAL A 40 -0.64 26.59 3.61
CA VAL A 40 -1.65 27.20 4.49
C VAL A 40 -2.73 26.15 4.76
N VAL A 41 -3.04 25.92 6.03
CA VAL A 41 -3.96 24.89 6.48
C VAL A 41 -5.20 25.54 7.06
N LEU A 42 -6.36 25.05 6.66
CA LEU A 42 -7.67 25.46 7.16
C LEU A 42 -8.50 24.22 7.51
N SER A 43 -9.11 24.23 8.68
CA SER A 43 -10.08 23.24 9.17
C SER A 43 -11.02 23.91 10.18
N GLU A 44 -12.01 23.18 10.69
CA GLU A 44 -12.94 23.71 11.73
C GLU A 44 -12.20 24.27 12.96
N SER A 45 -11.01 23.74 13.27
CA SER A 45 -10.23 24.14 14.44
C SER A 45 -8.97 24.95 14.13
N ILE A 46 -8.55 24.99 12.87
CA ILE A 46 -7.33 25.68 12.42
C ILE A 46 -7.75 26.70 11.37
N ASN A 47 -7.62 28.00 11.67
CA ASN A 47 -7.99 29.05 10.74
C ASN A 47 -6.76 29.63 10.03
N LYS A 48 -6.55 29.25 8.75
CA LYS A 48 -5.56 29.82 7.83
C LYS A 48 -4.15 29.92 8.42
N VAL A 49 -3.57 28.79 8.87
CA VAL A 49 -2.26 28.76 9.51
C VAL A 49 -1.21 28.11 8.61
N TYR A 50 -0.04 28.72 8.49
CA TYR A 50 1.08 28.14 7.73
C TYR A 50 1.75 27.01 8.52
N MET A 51 1.75 25.80 7.96
CA MET A 51 2.27 24.58 8.59
C MET A 51 2.97 23.69 7.58
N HIS A 52 3.87 22.83 8.06
CA HIS A 52 4.36 21.70 7.27
C HIS A 52 3.33 20.58 7.29
N VAL A 53 2.87 20.19 6.10
CA VAL A 53 2.10 18.97 5.86
C VAL A 53 3.10 17.85 5.64
N VAL A 54 2.98 16.75 6.39
CA VAL A 54 3.84 15.57 6.28
C VAL A 54 2.97 14.37 5.95
N LEU A 55 3.26 13.71 4.82
CA LEU A 55 2.49 12.59 4.32
C LEU A 55 3.18 11.26 4.64
N ASN A 56 2.45 10.39 5.33
CA ASN A 56 2.81 9.00 5.56
C ASN A 56 1.83 8.05 4.82
N ASP A 57 2.10 6.76 4.80
CA ASP A 57 1.28 5.70 4.18
C ASP A 57 -0.10 5.47 4.85
N GLU A 58 -0.36 6.07 6.02
CA GLU A 58 -1.58 5.86 6.80
C GLU A 58 -2.33 7.14 7.18
N CYS A 59 -1.65 8.29 7.16
CA CYS A 59 -2.25 9.55 7.57
C CYS A 59 -1.46 10.79 7.10
N VAL A 60 -2.15 11.94 7.20
CA VAL A 60 -1.62 13.28 7.02
C VAL A 60 -1.29 13.85 8.40
N TYR A 61 -0.04 14.27 8.60
CA TYR A 61 0.41 14.97 9.80
C TYR A 61 0.61 16.45 9.52
N LEU A 62 0.46 17.25 10.58
CA LEU A 62 0.74 18.68 10.59
C LEU A 62 1.79 19.00 11.65
N THR A 63 2.71 19.92 11.31
CA THR A 63 3.66 20.50 12.26
C THR A 63 3.88 21.99 11.99
N GLU A 64 4.10 22.76 13.04
CA GLU A 64 4.24 24.22 12.98
C GLU A 64 5.51 24.67 12.24
N TYR A 65 5.59 25.97 11.95
CA TYR A 65 6.82 26.64 11.52
C TYR A 65 7.33 27.58 12.64
N PRO A 66 8.45 27.30 13.32
CA PRO A 66 9.31 26.11 13.24
C PRO A 66 8.68 24.86 13.88
N PRO A 67 9.12 23.63 13.49
CA PRO A 67 8.48 22.38 13.93
C PRO A 67 8.69 22.13 15.43
N ARG A 68 7.59 21.97 16.16
CA ARG A 68 7.59 21.70 17.61
C ARG A 68 6.81 20.44 17.96
N THR A 69 5.63 20.28 17.36
CA THR A 69 4.80 19.09 17.55
C THR A 69 4.37 18.48 16.24
N LEU A 70 4.27 17.15 16.20
CA LEU A 70 3.75 16.43 15.05
C LEU A 70 2.38 15.89 15.43
N THR A 71 1.33 16.40 14.78
CA THR A 71 -0.05 16.02 15.10
C THR A 71 -0.67 15.31 13.91
N ALA A 72 -1.25 14.12 14.13
CA ALA A 72 -2.02 13.43 13.11
C ALA A 72 -3.33 14.21 12.86
N ALA A 73 -3.49 14.74 11.65
CA ALA A 73 -4.66 15.53 11.29
C ALA A 73 -5.76 14.66 10.68
N VAL A 74 -5.41 13.78 9.73
CA VAL A 74 -6.39 12.94 9.04
C VAL A 74 -5.80 11.55 8.81
N SER A 75 -6.51 10.51 9.25
CA SER A 75 -6.20 9.12 8.88
C SER A 75 -6.87 8.74 7.56
N PHE A 76 -6.15 8.08 6.66
CA PHE A 76 -6.69 7.61 5.38
C PHE A 76 -7.83 6.59 5.55
N ARG A 77 -7.92 5.90 6.70
CA ARG A 77 -9.06 5.04 7.07
C ARG A 77 -10.40 5.77 7.04
N ARG A 78 -10.37 7.09 7.23
CA ARG A 78 -11.53 7.93 7.48
C ARG A 78 -11.85 8.88 6.34
N VAL A 79 -10.95 8.97 5.38
CA VAL A 79 -11.11 9.80 4.20
C VAL A 79 -12.25 9.26 3.35
N ARG A 80 -13.18 10.13 3.00
CA ARG A 80 -14.25 9.83 2.04
C ARG A 80 -13.80 10.16 0.62
N TYR A 81 -13.16 11.31 0.44
CA TYR A 81 -12.55 11.73 -0.82
C TYR A 81 -11.55 12.86 -0.66
N ILE A 82 -10.72 13.01 -1.70
CA ILE A 82 -9.72 14.06 -1.85
C ILE A 82 -9.96 14.69 -3.22
N GLU A 83 -10.10 16.01 -3.26
CA GLU A 83 -10.36 16.74 -4.50
C GLU A 83 -9.50 17.99 -4.61
N LEU A 84 -9.28 18.41 -5.87
CA LEU A 84 -8.67 19.69 -6.19
C LEU A 84 -9.80 20.69 -6.44
N VAL A 85 -9.84 21.74 -5.63
CA VAL A 85 -10.84 22.80 -5.73
C VAL A 85 -10.31 23.89 -6.65
N ASN A 86 -11.12 24.29 -7.63
CA ASN A 86 -10.79 25.38 -8.54
C ASN A 86 -11.32 26.69 -8.00
N ASP A 87 -10.57 27.32 -7.08
CA ASP A 87 -10.88 28.62 -6.50
C ASP A 87 -9.64 29.54 -6.44
N LEU A 88 -9.90 30.82 -6.13
CA LEU A 88 -8.87 31.83 -5.88
C LEU A 88 -9.03 32.30 -4.43
N PRO A 89 -8.24 31.76 -3.48
CA PRO A 89 -8.40 32.10 -2.07
C PRO A 89 -8.14 33.59 -1.85
N ASP A 90 -9.10 34.28 -1.23
CA ASP A 90 -9.08 35.73 -0.97
C ASP A 90 -7.92 36.18 -0.06
N PHE A 91 -7.47 35.29 0.81
CA PHE A 91 -6.38 35.52 1.76
C PHE A 91 -4.97 35.35 1.15
N LEU A 92 -4.86 34.84 -0.07
CA LEU A 92 -3.60 34.85 -0.83
C LEU A 92 -3.63 36.00 -1.82
N THR A 93 -2.48 36.64 -2.03
CA THR A 93 -2.36 37.79 -2.95
C THR A 93 -1.36 37.54 -4.08
N GLY A 94 -1.57 38.22 -5.20
CA GLY A 94 -0.65 38.25 -6.33
C GLY A 94 -0.38 36.87 -6.94
N LYS A 95 0.90 36.50 -7.05
CA LYS A 95 1.33 35.23 -7.66
C LYS A 95 0.90 34.01 -6.84
N HIS A 96 0.87 34.13 -5.52
CA HIS A 96 0.51 33.03 -4.62
C HIS A 96 -0.97 32.63 -4.78
N GLN A 97 -1.85 33.59 -5.02
CA GLN A 97 -3.27 33.33 -5.27
C GLN A 97 -3.48 32.57 -6.60
N LYS A 98 -2.84 33.02 -7.67
CA LYS A 98 -2.99 32.45 -9.02
C LYS A 98 -2.35 31.07 -9.19
N ARG A 99 -1.39 30.73 -8.32
CA ARG A 99 -0.57 29.50 -8.42
C ARG A 99 -0.86 28.50 -7.31
N CYS A 100 -1.76 28.85 -6.39
CA CYS A 100 -2.13 27.97 -5.29
C CYS A 100 -2.87 26.74 -5.80
N GLN A 101 -2.47 25.56 -5.32
CA GLN A 101 -3.29 24.35 -5.40
C GLN A 101 -4.11 24.25 -4.12
N HIS A 102 -5.43 24.39 -4.22
CA HIS A 102 -6.35 24.14 -3.11
C HIS A 102 -6.80 22.68 -3.14
N ILE A 103 -6.41 21.93 -2.10
CA ILE A 103 -6.75 20.52 -1.92
C ILE A 103 -7.74 20.42 -0.76
N ARG A 104 -8.93 19.87 -1.01
CA ARG A 104 -9.93 19.56 0.02
C ARG A 104 -9.92 18.08 0.33
N ILE A 105 -9.78 17.74 1.61
CA ILE A 105 -9.85 16.38 2.15
C ILE A 105 -11.08 16.29 3.03
N VAL A 106 -12.05 15.46 2.64
CA VAL A 106 -13.28 15.22 3.41
C VAL A 106 -13.16 13.89 4.14
N TYR A 107 -13.39 13.90 5.46
CA TYR A 107 -13.22 12.74 6.32
C TYR A 107 -14.29 12.69 7.42
N VAL A 108 -14.56 11.49 7.92
CA VAL A 108 -15.51 11.29 9.04
C VAL A 108 -14.80 11.55 10.36
N THR A 109 -15.41 12.33 11.26
CA THR A 109 -14.86 12.61 12.61
C THR A 109 -15.21 11.55 13.64
N GLU A 110 -14.41 11.46 14.71
CA GLU A 110 -14.54 10.39 15.71
C GLU A 110 -15.72 10.69 16.59
N LYS A 111 -16.59 9.70 16.83
CA LYS A 111 -17.53 9.79 17.94
C LYS A 111 -16.70 10.02 19.21
N PRO A 112 -16.85 11.14 19.93
CA PRO A 112 -16.21 11.24 21.23
C PRO A 112 -16.76 10.11 22.09
N ALA A 113 -15.89 9.33 22.73
CA ALA A 113 -16.32 8.38 23.73
C ALA A 113 -17.16 9.16 24.76
N ALA A 114 -18.46 8.84 24.84
CA ALA A 114 -19.36 9.46 25.80
C ALA A 114 -18.69 9.36 27.17
N LYS A 115 -18.32 10.51 27.75
CA LYS A 115 -17.88 10.55 29.14
C LYS A 115 -19.02 9.94 29.94
N GLN A 116 -18.80 8.75 30.49
CA GLN A 116 -19.67 8.11 31.46
C GLN A 116 -19.86 9.11 32.60
N ARG A 117 -20.96 9.88 32.55
CA ARG A 117 -21.33 10.79 33.63
C ARG A 117 -21.70 9.89 34.79
N ASN A 118 -20.84 9.86 35.81
CA ASN A 118 -21.10 9.17 37.07
C ASN A 118 -22.36 9.76 37.73
N TRP A 119 -23.52 9.17 37.45
CA TRP A 119 -24.82 9.50 38.05
C TRP A 119 -25.04 8.75 39.37
N LEU A 120 -24.07 8.80 40.28
CA LEU A 120 -24.27 8.27 41.63
C LEU A 120 -23.61 9.18 42.66
N LYS A 121 -24.40 10.14 43.18
CA LYS A 121 -24.57 10.43 44.62
C LYS A 121 -25.33 11.75 44.85
N ARG A 122 -26.65 11.62 44.90
CA ARG A 122 -27.58 12.44 45.69
C ARG A 122 -28.58 11.39 46.20
N ASP A 123 -28.52 10.98 47.46
CA ASP A 123 -29.11 11.68 48.59
C ASP A 123 -28.55 11.20 49.93
N LYS A 124 -28.43 12.14 50.89
CA LYS A 124 -29.05 12.19 52.22
C LYS A 124 -28.13 12.87 53.25
N LYS A 125 -28.59 14.05 53.69
CA LYS A 125 -28.26 14.67 54.97
C LYS A 125 -28.84 13.80 56.09
N GLU A 126 -28.08 13.57 57.16
CA GLU A 126 -28.54 13.69 58.56
C GLU A 126 -27.41 13.43 59.56
N GLY A 127 -27.26 14.31 60.54
CA GLY A 127 -26.75 14.03 61.90
C GLY A 127 -25.24 13.91 62.14
N LEU A 128 -24.61 14.96 62.67
CA LEU A 128 -23.45 14.84 63.60
C LEU A 128 -23.98 14.68 65.03
N PRO A 129 -23.21 14.06 65.95
CA PRO A 129 -22.50 14.85 66.99
C PRO A 129 -21.10 14.22 67.37
N PRO A 130 -20.40 14.60 68.48
CA PRO A 130 -19.14 15.36 68.43
C PRO A 130 -17.89 14.65 69.03
N ALA A 131 -16.75 15.35 69.00
CA ALA A 131 -15.34 14.92 69.14
C ALA A 131 -14.83 14.37 70.51
N ALA A 132 -13.67 13.69 70.47
CA ALA A 132 -12.65 13.58 71.53
C ALA A 132 -11.25 13.15 70.94
N PRO A 133 -10.10 13.37 71.62
CA PRO A 133 -8.86 13.93 71.04
C PRO A 133 -7.67 12.90 70.90
N PRO A 134 -6.41 13.33 70.56
CA PRO A 134 -5.46 12.54 69.76
C PRO A 134 -4.47 11.70 70.59
N SER A 135 -3.87 10.67 69.97
CA SER A 135 -2.68 10.01 70.51
C SER A 135 -1.55 9.92 69.48
N ARG A 136 -0.36 10.21 70.00
CA ARG A 136 0.94 10.41 69.34
C ARG A 136 1.52 9.10 68.83
N ARG A 137 2.30 9.15 67.73
CA ARG A 137 3.64 8.53 67.67
C ARG A 137 4.48 9.03 66.50
N ASN A 138 5.58 9.67 66.89
CA ASN A 138 6.91 9.81 66.25
C ASN A 138 7.36 8.49 65.56
N SER A 139 8.31 8.41 64.62
CA SER A 139 9.40 9.30 64.18
C SER A 139 10.14 8.67 62.99
N HIS A 140 10.68 9.56 62.14
CA HIS A 140 12.00 9.54 61.49
C HIS A 140 12.44 8.46 60.49
N CYS A 141 12.64 8.97 59.26
CA CYS A 141 13.66 8.59 58.29
C CYS A 141 15.10 8.79 58.83
N PRO A 142 16.09 8.24 58.11
CA PRO A 142 17.31 9.02 57.87
C PRO A 142 17.72 9.05 56.39
N GLU A 143 18.15 10.24 55.96
CA GLU A 143 19.10 10.46 54.85
C GLU A 143 20.52 10.52 55.44
N ILE A 144 21.50 9.94 54.75
CA ILE A 144 22.92 10.28 54.92
C ILE A 144 23.58 10.38 53.55
N THR A 145 24.16 11.55 53.30
CA THR A 145 25.10 11.92 52.24
C THR A 145 26.53 11.58 52.68
N SER A 146 27.41 11.10 51.78
CA SER A 146 28.81 11.54 51.69
C SER A 146 29.57 10.88 50.53
N THR A 147 30.66 11.55 50.19
CA THR A 147 31.43 11.69 48.94
C THR A 147 32.76 10.91 48.92
N LEU A 148 33.39 10.86 47.72
CA LEU A 148 34.84 10.65 47.42
C LEU A 148 35.36 9.19 47.56
N GLN A 149 36.31 8.63 46.80
CA GLN A 149 37.19 9.03 45.68
C GLN A 149 37.99 7.77 45.23
N GLU A 150 38.32 7.70 43.92
CA GLU A 150 39.52 7.11 43.28
C GLU A 150 39.82 5.60 43.01
N PHE A 151 40.30 5.41 41.76
CA PHE A 151 41.28 4.50 41.14
C PHE A 151 41.31 2.98 41.44
N SER A 152 41.27 2.16 40.38
CA SER A 152 42.48 1.55 39.78
C SER A 152 42.21 0.59 38.62
N THR A 153 43.22 0.52 37.76
CA THR A 153 43.45 -0.17 36.49
C THR A 153 43.77 -1.67 36.67
N GLU A 154 43.49 -2.51 35.66
CA GLU A 154 44.27 -3.69 35.16
C GLU A 154 43.37 -4.52 34.22
N SER A 155 43.59 -4.60 32.90
CA SER A 155 44.62 -5.37 32.16
C SER A 155 44.58 -6.88 32.41
N SER A 156 44.10 -7.64 31.41
CA SER A 156 44.82 -8.85 30.96
C SER A 156 44.32 -9.32 29.59
N GLN A 157 45.27 -9.90 28.85
CA GLN A 157 45.40 -9.94 27.41
C GLN A 157 45.81 -11.37 27.05
N TRP A 158 45.02 -12.11 26.26
CA TRP A 158 45.39 -13.40 25.64
C TRP A 158 44.48 -13.62 24.43
N ARG A 159 44.84 -14.15 23.27
CA ARG A 159 46.08 -14.43 22.51
C ARG A 159 45.57 -14.81 21.09
N LYS A 160 46.33 -14.49 20.05
CA LYS A 160 46.10 -14.93 18.64
C LYS A 160 46.20 -16.46 18.52
N GLU A 161 45.33 -17.07 17.71
CA GLU A 161 45.64 -18.28 16.93
C GLU A 161 44.70 -18.42 15.72
N GLU A 162 45.12 -19.24 14.76
CA GLU A 162 44.94 -19.13 13.32
C GLU A 162 43.64 -19.74 12.75
N LEU A 163 43.27 -19.32 11.53
CA LEU A 163 42.16 -19.84 10.71
C LEU A 163 42.46 -21.24 10.14
N PRO A 164 41.42 -22.09 9.94
CA PRO A 164 41.13 -22.58 8.58
C PRO A 164 39.60 -22.82 8.34
N PRO A 165 39.19 -23.37 7.17
CA PRO A 165 38.87 -22.67 5.94
C PRO A 165 37.35 -22.48 5.71
N VAL A 166 37.05 -21.63 4.71
CA VAL A 166 35.73 -21.24 4.19
C VAL A 166 34.86 -22.45 3.85
N LEU A 167 33.82 -22.68 4.65
CA LEU A 167 32.69 -23.55 4.28
C LEU A 167 31.69 -22.76 3.45
N LYS A 168 31.50 -23.18 2.19
CA LYS A 168 30.35 -22.76 1.38
C LYS A 168 29.08 -23.18 2.13
N HIS A 169 28.30 -22.21 2.58
CA HIS A 169 26.96 -22.48 3.12
C HIS A 169 26.02 -22.82 1.96
N THR A 170 25.96 -24.10 1.60
CA THR A 170 24.86 -24.67 0.82
C THR A 170 23.63 -24.62 1.71
N ARG A 171 22.59 -23.87 1.32
CA ARG A 171 21.30 -23.89 2.02
C ARG A 171 20.65 -25.26 1.81
N SER A 172 20.24 -25.88 2.92
CA SER A 172 19.29 -26.99 2.91
C SER A 172 17.94 -26.47 2.39
N ALA A 173 17.40 -27.12 1.37
CA ALA A 173 16.06 -26.86 0.86
C ALA A 173 15.04 -27.09 1.98
N SER A 174 14.45 -26.01 2.51
CA SER A 174 13.25 -26.11 3.32
C SER A 174 12.07 -26.31 2.36
N CYS A 175 11.48 -27.50 2.37
CA CYS A 175 10.27 -27.79 1.60
C CYS A 175 9.20 -26.72 1.86
N PRO A 176 8.54 -26.16 0.83
CA PRO A 176 7.35 -25.35 1.05
C PRO A 176 6.23 -26.26 1.58
N ASN A 177 5.47 -25.76 2.55
CA ASN A 177 4.25 -26.38 3.05
C ASN A 177 3.32 -26.72 1.86
N PRO A 178 2.75 -27.94 1.73
CA PRO A 178 1.87 -28.34 0.62
C PRO A 178 0.65 -27.41 0.41
N GLU A 179 0.27 -26.63 1.42
CA GLU A 179 -0.77 -25.58 1.31
C GLU A 179 -0.38 -24.41 0.40
N THR A 180 0.90 -24.27 0.05
CA THR A 180 1.41 -23.26 -0.88
C THR A 180 1.17 -23.63 -2.35
N LEU A 181 0.72 -24.87 -2.62
CA LEU A 181 0.54 -25.43 -3.96
C LEU A 181 -0.93 -25.64 -4.37
N GLY A 182 -1.91 -25.15 -3.61
CA GLY A 182 -3.31 -25.08 -4.07
C GLY A 182 -4.04 -26.40 -4.32
N LEU A 183 -3.60 -27.52 -3.73
CA LEU A 183 -4.26 -28.82 -3.92
C LEU A 183 -5.47 -29.01 -2.97
N ILE A 184 -6.62 -29.35 -3.56
CA ILE A 184 -7.89 -29.66 -2.89
C ILE A 184 -7.75 -30.97 -2.09
N ARG A 185 -8.14 -30.95 -0.81
CA ARG A 185 -8.18 -32.15 0.04
C ARG A 185 -9.48 -32.92 -0.19
N VAL A 186 -9.38 -34.13 -0.71
CA VAL A 186 -10.48 -35.13 -0.68
C VAL A 186 -10.71 -35.57 0.77
N PRO A 187 -11.96 -35.66 1.28
CA PRO A 187 -12.22 -36.08 2.66
C PRO A 187 -11.99 -37.58 2.81
N GLN A 188 -11.15 -37.99 3.76
CA GLN A 188 -11.10 -39.37 4.25
C GLN A 188 -11.87 -39.50 5.58
N PRO A 189 -12.54 -40.64 5.83
CA PRO A 189 -13.48 -40.82 6.94
C PRO A 189 -12.77 -41.03 8.29
N PRO A 190 -13.46 -40.82 9.43
CA PRO A 190 -12.85 -40.96 10.75
C PRO A 190 -12.81 -42.43 11.20
N PRO A 191 -11.75 -42.88 11.90
CA PRO A 191 -11.81 -44.13 12.64
C PRO A 191 -12.37 -43.94 14.06
N PHE A 192 -12.99 -45.03 14.51
CA PHE A 192 -13.89 -45.21 15.64
C PHE A 192 -13.28 -45.04 17.06
N HIS A 193 -14.15 -44.73 18.01
CA HIS A 193 -13.94 -44.65 19.46
C HIS A 193 -13.72 -46.00 20.16
N SER A 194 -13.04 -45.99 21.33
CA SER A 194 -13.51 -46.63 22.59
C SER A 194 -12.71 -46.17 23.83
N PRO A 195 -13.27 -46.19 25.07
CA PRO A 195 -12.94 -45.27 26.17
C PRO A 195 -12.25 -45.91 27.39
N SER A 196 -11.65 -45.09 28.28
CA SER A 196 -11.35 -45.47 29.67
C SER A 196 -11.11 -44.26 30.59
N VAL A 197 -12.12 -43.97 31.42
CA VAL A 197 -12.17 -43.57 32.86
C VAL A 197 -11.15 -42.57 33.45
N SER A 198 -11.71 -41.46 33.97
CA SER A 198 -11.13 -40.35 34.77
C SER A 198 -10.80 -40.73 36.24
N PRO A 199 -10.17 -39.85 37.09
CA PRO A 199 -10.91 -38.72 37.69
C PRO A 199 -10.13 -37.41 38.02
N ALA A 200 -10.91 -36.32 37.95
CA ALA A 200 -10.98 -35.14 38.84
C ALA A 200 -9.79 -34.17 39.04
N SER A 201 -9.92 -32.96 38.47
CA SER A 201 -10.07 -31.69 39.23
C SER A 201 -10.37 -30.51 38.29
N SER A 202 -11.39 -29.72 38.65
CA SER A 202 -11.93 -28.51 38.00
C SER A 202 -11.19 -27.23 38.51
N PRO A 203 -11.47 -25.97 38.06
CA PRO A 203 -12.53 -25.50 37.16
C PRO A 203 -12.11 -24.53 36.02
N SER A 204 -13.12 -24.21 35.22
CA SER A 204 -13.23 -23.32 34.07
C SER A 204 -12.73 -21.88 34.28
N LEU A 205 -12.02 -21.35 33.27
CA LEU A 205 -11.77 -19.93 33.08
C LEU A 205 -12.36 -19.46 31.75
N SER A 206 -13.16 -18.41 31.90
CA SER A 206 -14.00 -17.72 30.93
C SER A 206 -13.24 -16.98 29.84
N GLU A 207 -13.97 -16.81 28.73
CA GLU A 207 -13.70 -15.95 27.58
C GLU A 207 -13.04 -14.62 27.97
N LYS A 208 -11.78 -14.44 27.58
CA LYS A 208 -11.16 -13.11 27.51
C LYS A 208 -11.09 -12.66 26.05
N SER A 209 -12.11 -11.87 25.73
CA SER A 209 -12.18 -10.88 24.67
C SER A 209 -10.81 -10.34 24.24
N LEU A 210 -10.48 -10.58 22.97
CA LEU A 210 -9.41 -9.95 22.22
C LEU A 210 -9.66 -8.44 22.14
N LYS A 211 -9.13 -7.68 23.10
CA LYS A 211 -8.98 -6.24 22.96
C LYS A 211 -7.87 -5.96 21.97
N SER A 212 -8.28 -5.45 20.81
CA SER A 212 -7.47 -4.73 19.84
C SER A 212 -6.43 -3.86 20.53
N LEU A 213 -5.16 -4.04 20.16
CA LEU A 213 -4.04 -3.22 20.60
C LEU A 213 -4.22 -1.81 20.02
N GLU A 214 -4.99 -0.99 20.73
CA GLU A 214 -5.06 0.45 20.49
C GLU A 214 -3.68 1.06 20.73
N SER A 215 -3.25 1.86 19.76
CA SER A 215 -2.11 2.77 19.86
C SER A 215 -2.25 3.64 21.11
N GLY A 216 -1.57 3.26 22.18
CA GLY A 216 -1.62 3.93 23.47
C GLY A 216 -0.22 4.23 24.00
N GLN A 217 -0.03 5.53 24.29
CA GLN A 217 0.96 6.10 25.21
C GLN A 217 2.36 6.43 24.65
N LEU A 218 2.42 7.51 23.87
CA LEU A 218 3.55 8.45 24.01
C LEU A 218 3.24 9.41 25.16
N GLN A 219 4.16 9.41 26.13
CA GLN A 219 4.01 9.98 27.45
C GLN A 219 3.80 11.51 27.44
N ARG A 220 2.92 11.93 28.36
CA ARG A 220 2.53 13.32 28.65
C ARG A 220 3.73 14.18 29.06
N ARG A 221 3.91 15.33 28.40
CA ARG A 221 4.02 16.67 29.02
C ARG A 221 4.10 17.74 27.92
N ILE A 222 3.31 18.80 28.10
CA ILE A 222 3.04 19.93 27.18
C ILE A 222 2.13 19.55 26.01
N GLY A 223 0.81 19.56 26.25
CA GLY A 223 -0.16 19.51 25.16
C GLY A 223 -0.02 20.77 24.32
N SER A 224 0.38 20.62 23.05
CA SER A 224 0.47 21.76 22.13
C SER A 224 -0.91 22.34 21.87
N VAL A 225 -0.91 23.64 21.56
CA VAL A 225 -2.12 24.37 21.17
C VAL A 225 -2.80 23.66 19.99
N LEU A 226 -2.04 23.07 19.06
CA LEU A 226 -2.57 22.28 17.95
C LEU A 226 -3.34 21.04 18.39
N SER A 227 -2.79 20.25 19.32
CA SER A 227 -3.49 19.07 19.82
C SER A 227 -4.78 19.43 20.58
N ARG A 228 -4.84 20.63 21.18
CA ARG A 228 -6.06 21.14 21.83
C ARG A 228 -7.06 21.67 20.81
N LEU A 229 -6.61 22.39 19.78
CA LEU A 229 -7.47 22.93 18.72
C LEU A 229 -8.16 21.80 17.96
N LEU A 230 -7.41 20.81 17.48
CA LEU A 230 -7.97 19.64 16.77
C LEU A 230 -8.93 18.80 17.62
N ARG A 231 -8.92 18.94 18.95
CA ARG A 231 -9.80 18.21 19.88
C ARG A 231 -11.03 19.01 20.32
N ARG A 232 -11.12 20.33 20.03
CA ARG A 232 -12.13 21.24 20.64
C ARG A 232 -13.45 21.37 19.85
N GLY A 233 -13.59 20.73 18.69
CA GLY A 233 -14.74 20.94 17.77
C GLY A 233 -15.90 19.95 17.87
N CYS A 234 -16.23 19.40 19.05
CA CYS A 234 -17.34 18.45 19.16
C CYS A 234 -18.50 19.02 19.99
N VAL A 235 -19.56 19.45 19.30
CA VAL A 235 -20.90 19.61 19.87
C VAL A 235 -21.58 18.24 19.73
N ASP A 236 -22.23 17.77 20.79
CA ASP A 236 -22.90 16.45 20.85
C ASP A 236 -23.99 16.36 19.76
N SER A 237 -23.69 15.66 18.66
CA SER A 237 -24.67 15.18 17.68
C SER A 237 -24.38 13.69 17.42
N GLU A 238 -25.42 12.88 17.36
CA GLU A 238 -25.33 11.40 17.28
C GLU A 238 -24.90 10.87 15.89
N GLU A 239 -24.76 11.77 14.90
CA GLU A 239 -24.44 11.42 13.52
C GLU A 239 -22.93 11.38 13.23
N GLU A 240 -22.52 10.55 12.25
CA GLU A 240 -21.17 10.59 11.67
C GLU A 240 -20.95 11.96 11.01
N ARG A 241 -20.39 12.92 11.77
CA ARG A 241 -20.14 14.27 11.25
C ARG A 241 -18.95 14.24 10.29
N GLU A 242 -19.20 14.64 9.05
CA GLU A 242 -18.15 14.92 8.07
C GLU A 242 -17.42 16.21 8.44
N ALA A 243 -16.09 16.19 8.33
CA ALA A 243 -15.23 17.36 8.50
C ALA A 243 -14.31 17.52 7.30
N GLU A 244 -13.80 18.74 7.15
CA GLU A 244 -12.97 19.13 6.03
C GLU A 244 -11.61 19.64 6.50
N LEU A 245 -10.56 19.19 5.81
CA LEU A 245 -9.22 19.74 5.90
C LEU A 245 -8.84 20.31 4.53
N HIS A 246 -8.54 21.60 4.52
CA HIS A 246 -8.13 22.33 3.33
C HIS A 246 -6.63 22.61 3.40
N LEU A 247 -5.92 22.25 2.33
CA LEU A 247 -4.49 22.47 2.18
C LEU A 247 -4.28 23.36 0.96
N TYR A 248 -3.69 24.52 1.19
CA TYR A 248 -3.34 25.47 0.15
C TYR A 248 -1.83 25.40 -0.08
N ALA A 249 -1.43 24.65 -1.11
CA ALA A 249 -0.04 24.52 -1.50
C ALA A 249 0.32 25.67 -2.43
N VAL A 250 1.22 26.54 -1.98
CA VAL A 250 1.53 27.83 -2.63
C VAL A 250 2.65 27.69 -3.68
N SER A 251 3.25 26.50 -3.80
CA SER A 251 4.32 26.20 -4.76
C SER A 251 3.76 25.82 -6.12
N GLU A 252 4.28 26.43 -7.20
CA GLU A 252 3.96 26.06 -8.59
C GLU A 252 4.33 24.62 -8.93
N THR A 253 5.36 24.09 -8.27
CA THR A 253 5.85 22.73 -8.47
C THR A 253 5.31 21.76 -7.41
N SER A 254 4.30 22.18 -6.63
CA SER A 254 3.67 21.32 -5.62
C SER A 254 3.17 20.04 -6.26
N ARG A 255 3.57 18.92 -5.66
CA ARG A 255 3.09 17.57 -6.00
C ARG A 255 2.23 16.99 -4.89
N LEU A 256 1.85 17.80 -3.90
CA LEU A 256 1.18 17.33 -2.70
C LEU A 256 -0.13 16.60 -3.01
N TYR A 257 -0.94 17.14 -3.93
CA TYR A 257 -2.18 16.50 -4.35
C TYR A 257 -1.97 15.10 -4.95
N LEU A 258 -0.96 14.96 -5.81
CA LEU A 258 -0.63 13.68 -6.45
C LEU A 258 -0.18 12.65 -5.42
N HIS A 259 0.70 13.06 -4.49
CA HIS A 259 1.13 12.19 -3.40
C HIS A 259 -0.03 11.79 -2.50
N LEU A 260 -0.95 12.72 -2.17
CA LEU A 260 -2.15 12.41 -1.39
C LEU A 260 -3.05 11.40 -2.08
N GLN A 261 -3.35 11.59 -3.37
CA GLN A 261 -4.18 10.65 -4.13
C GLN A 261 -3.53 9.26 -4.19
N SER A 262 -2.24 9.21 -4.51
CA SER A 262 -1.55 7.93 -4.67
C SER A 262 -1.37 7.19 -3.35
N LEU A 263 -1.11 7.92 -2.26
CA LEU A 263 -1.09 7.37 -0.91
C LEU A 263 -2.46 6.84 -0.49
N TRP A 264 -3.54 7.58 -0.75
CA TRP A 264 -4.89 7.15 -0.40
C TRP A 264 -5.34 5.94 -1.23
N ASN A 265 -4.99 5.87 -2.51
CA ASN A 265 -5.22 4.70 -3.35
C ASN A 265 -4.43 3.49 -2.84
N SER A 266 -3.13 3.66 -2.57
CA SER A 266 -2.27 2.61 -2.02
C SER A 266 -2.79 2.12 -0.67
N PHE A 267 -3.19 3.03 0.20
CA PHE A 267 -3.81 2.74 1.49
C PHE A 267 -5.10 1.93 1.32
N SER A 268 -5.99 2.34 0.41
CA SER A 268 -7.27 1.68 0.19
C SER A 268 -7.07 0.27 -0.35
N ILE A 269 -6.21 0.10 -1.36
CA ILE A 269 -5.83 -1.22 -1.91
C ILE A 269 -5.23 -2.11 -0.81
N ARG A 270 -4.19 -1.64 -0.11
CA ARG A 270 -3.52 -2.39 0.96
C ARG A 270 -4.51 -2.80 2.06
N SER A 271 -5.35 -1.87 2.50
CA SER A 271 -6.29 -2.10 3.59
C SER A 271 -7.40 -3.06 3.20
N THR A 272 -7.88 -3.03 1.94
CA THR A 272 -8.79 -4.06 1.42
C THR A 272 -8.10 -5.41 1.37
N LEU A 273 -6.89 -5.53 0.78
CA LEU A 273 -6.17 -6.80 0.71
C LEU A 273 -5.89 -7.40 2.10
N LEU A 274 -5.66 -6.60 3.13
CA LEU A 274 -5.48 -7.07 4.52
C LEU A 274 -6.73 -7.70 5.15
N LEU A 275 -7.91 -7.57 4.51
CA LEU A 275 -9.12 -8.26 4.91
C LEU A 275 -9.14 -9.73 4.45
N ASP A 276 -8.34 -10.09 3.45
CA ASP A 276 -8.14 -11.48 3.04
C ASP A 276 -7.22 -12.19 4.06
N PRO A 277 -7.67 -13.30 4.71
CA PRO A 277 -6.83 -14.07 5.62
C PRO A 277 -5.52 -14.56 5.02
N LEU A 278 -5.51 -14.96 3.73
CA LEU A 278 -4.30 -15.48 3.06
C LEU A 278 -3.29 -14.36 2.83
N TYR A 279 -3.76 -13.23 2.30
CA TYR A 279 -2.93 -12.04 2.14
C TYR A 279 -2.41 -11.54 3.49
N ARG A 280 -3.29 -11.46 4.51
CA ARG A 280 -2.91 -11.09 5.88
C ARG A 280 -1.86 -12.03 6.44
N ARG A 281 -1.99 -13.36 6.28
CA ARG A 281 -0.98 -14.32 6.75
C ARG A 281 0.37 -14.06 6.07
N ARG A 282 0.40 -13.88 4.75
CA ARG A 282 1.62 -13.61 3.98
C ARG A 282 2.31 -12.30 4.41
N ASN A 283 1.52 -11.27 4.70
CA ASN A 283 2.00 -9.92 5.05
C ASN A 283 2.29 -9.71 6.55
N CYS A 284 1.52 -10.34 7.44
CA CYS A 284 1.51 -10.09 8.89
C CYS A 284 2.16 -11.19 9.75
N ALA A 285 2.61 -12.33 9.19
CA ALA A 285 3.33 -13.40 9.93
C ALA A 285 4.63 -12.95 10.64
N SER A 286 4.93 -11.64 10.64
CA SER A 286 6.13 -11.01 11.18
C SER A 286 5.82 -9.90 12.21
N LEU A 287 4.57 -9.66 12.62
CA LEU A 287 4.31 -8.69 13.71
C LEU A 287 5.00 -9.09 15.03
N SER A 288 5.39 -10.37 15.17
CA SER A 288 6.20 -10.92 16.26
C SER A 288 7.70 -11.03 15.96
N ALA A 289 8.15 -10.76 14.74
CA ALA A 289 9.57 -10.87 14.37
C ALA A 289 10.30 -9.51 14.49
N PRO A 290 11.55 -9.50 14.98
CA PRO A 290 12.31 -8.27 15.15
C PRO A 290 12.51 -7.55 13.81
N ALA A 291 12.52 -6.22 13.84
CA ALA A 291 12.79 -5.40 12.66
C ALA A 291 14.15 -5.81 12.05
N ILE A 292 14.14 -6.31 10.82
CA ILE A 292 15.39 -6.54 10.08
C ILE A 292 16.02 -5.17 9.82
N SER A 293 17.30 -5.01 10.15
CA SER A 293 18.01 -3.75 9.90
C SER A 293 18.12 -3.45 8.40
N TRP A 294 18.36 -2.19 8.07
CA TRP A 294 18.60 -1.76 6.69
C TRP A 294 19.77 -2.52 6.06
N GLU A 295 20.88 -2.66 6.79
CA GLU A 295 22.11 -3.30 6.32
C GLU A 295 21.86 -4.78 6.03
N ARG A 296 21.12 -5.46 6.90
CA ARG A 296 20.75 -6.86 6.70
C ARG A 296 19.81 -7.03 5.52
N THR A 297 18.85 -6.13 5.32
CA THR A 297 17.96 -6.14 4.15
C THR A 297 18.75 -5.95 2.85
N ALA A 298 19.72 -5.03 2.85
CA ALA A 298 20.59 -4.79 1.70
C ALA A 298 21.50 -5.99 1.39
N HIS A 299 22.07 -6.63 2.41
CA HIS A 299 22.87 -7.84 2.24
C HIS A 299 22.04 -8.99 1.65
N LEU A 300 20.87 -9.28 2.22
CA LEU A 300 19.99 -10.34 1.73
C LEU A 300 19.49 -10.08 0.31
N PHE A 301 19.18 -8.82 -0.01
CA PHE A 301 18.84 -8.44 -1.38
C PHE A 301 20.04 -8.60 -2.34
N GLY A 302 21.25 -8.24 -1.90
CA GLY A 302 22.48 -8.44 -2.66
C GLY A 302 22.74 -9.92 -2.98
N GLN A 303 22.49 -10.81 -2.01
CA GLN A 303 22.56 -12.26 -2.19
C GLN A 303 21.51 -12.78 -3.18
N LEU A 304 20.23 -12.43 -2.99
CA LEU A 304 19.17 -12.81 -3.93
C LEU A 304 19.47 -12.33 -5.35
N ARG A 305 20.01 -11.11 -5.49
CA ARG A 305 20.44 -10.57 -6.78
C ARG A 305 21.54 -11.42 -7.41
N SER A 306 22.59 -11.80 -6.66
CA SER A 306 23.68 -12.61 -7.22
C SER A 306 23.23 -14.00 -7.64
N GLU A 307 22.29 -14.60 -6.90
CA GLU A 307 21.74 -15.92 -7.22
C GLU A 307 20.80 -15.84 -8.44
N LEU A 308 19.94 -14.82 -8.52
CA LEU A 308 19.04 -14.61 -9.66
C LEU A 308 19.78 -14.31 -10.97
N LEU A 309 20.90 -13.59 -10.89
CA LEU A 309 21.69 -13.20 -12.06
C LEU A 309 22.82 -14.20 -12.36
N GLN A 310 22.82 -15.37 -11.72
CA GLN A 310 23.81 -16.41 -11.97
C GLN A 310 23.63 -17.01 -13.38
N ASP A 311 24.75 -17.16 -14.09
CA ASP A 311 24.75 -17.83 -15.39
C ASP A 311 24.30 -19.29 -15.26
N GLY A 312 23.36 -19.71 -16.13
CA GLY A 312 22.86 -21.09 -16.15
C GLY A 312 21.88 -21.45 -15.03
N ILE A 313 21.22 -20.46 -14.42
CA ILE A 313 20.16 -20.71 -13.43
C ILE A 313 19.04 -21.59 -14.03
N SER A 314 18.65 -22.64 -13.30
CA SER A 314 17.51 -23.47 -13.71
C SER A 314 16.19 -22.73 -13.55
N VAL A 315 15.18 -23.10 -14.34
CA VAL A 315 13.84 -22.48 -14.26
C VAL A 315 13.21 -22.66 -12.87
N GLU A 316 13.44 -23.81 -12.24
CA GLU A 316 12.96 -24.09 -10.87
C GLU A 316 13.64 -23.19 -9.84
N SER A 317 14.97 -23.08 -9.87
CA SER A 317 15.70 -22.18 -8.96
C SER A 317 15.29 -20.73 -9.18
N MET A 318 15.11 -20.30 -10.42
CA MET A 318 14.60 -18.96 -10.74
C MET A 318 13.21 -18.74 -10.14
N TYR A 319 12.28 -19.70 -10.31
CA TYR A 319 10.93 -19.59 -9.75
C TYR A 319 10.95 -19.44 -8.23
N LEU A 320 11.73 -20.27 -7.52
CA LEU A 320 11.86 -20.21 -6.06
C LEU A 320 12.45 -18.87 -5.58
N LEU A 321 13.53 -18.40 -6.22
CA LEU A 321 14.16 -17.12 -5.87
C LEU A 321 13.23 -15.94 -6.15
N LEU A 322 12.45 -15.97 -7.22
CA LEU A 322 11.42 -14.96 -7.50
C LEU A 322 10.31 -14.97 -6.46
N GLN A 323 9.89 -16.15 -6.00
CA GLN A 323 8.90 -16.26 -4.94
C GLN A 323 9.43 -15.73 -3.60
N GLU A 324 10.71 -15.97 -3.28
CA GLU A 324 11.39 -15.36 -2.14
C GLU A 324 11.43 -13.83 -2.26
N LEU A 325 11.85 -13.30 -3.41
CA LEU A 325 11.91 -11.88 -3.70
C LEU A 325 10.53 -11.22 -3.55
N ARG A 326 9.49 -11.82 -4.14
CA ARG A 326 8.09 -11.37 -4.06
C ARG A 326 7.60 -11.33 -2.61
N THR A 327 7.83 -12.41 -1.86
CA THR A 327 7.42 -12.51 -0.46
C THR A 327 8.13 -11.47 0.41
N ALA A 328 9.41 -11.24 0.18
CA ALA A 328 10.18 -10.22 0.89
C ALA A 328 9.73 -8.80 0.51
N ALA A 329 9.39 -8.56 -0.76
CA ALA A 329 8.91 -7.26 -1.25
C ALA A 329 7.57 -6.84 -0.65
N HIS A 330 6.64 -7.79 -0.42
CA HIS A 330 5.40 -7.52 0.31
C HIS A 330 5.66 -6.97 1.72
N ARG A 331 6.69 -7.49 2.40
CA ARG A 331 6.98 -7.16 3.81
C ARG A 331 7.86 -5.92 3.97
N SER A 332 8.71 -5.62 2.99
CA SER A 332 9.73 -4.58 3.10
C SER A 332 9.66 -3.55 1.98
N VAL A 333 9.24 -2.32 2.34
CA VAL A 333 9.36 -1.15 1.46
C VAL A 333 10.83 -0.89 1.11
N MET A 334 11.75 -1.15 2.04
CA MET A 334 13.18 -0.92 1.83
C MET A 334 13.74 -1.81 0.72
N LEU A 335 13.33 -3.08 0.67
CA LEU A 335 13.70 -3.98 -0.41
C LEU A 335 13.19 -3.47 -1.76
N ARG A 336 11.94 -3.01 -1.84
CA ARG A 336 11.39 -2.43 -3.07
C ARG A 336 12.18 -1.20 -3.53
N ARG A 337 12.67 -0.35 -2.61
CA ARG A 337 13.56 0.77 -2.95
C ARG A 337 14.92 0.31 -3.46
N LEU A 338 15.52 -0.70 -2.83
CA LEU A 338 16.80 -1.28 -3.26
C LEU A 338 16.70 -1.91 -4.66
N PHE A 339 15.57 -2.58 -4.95
CA PHE A 339 15.27 -3.10 -6.29
C PHE A 339 15.40 -2.01 -7.35
N TRP A 340 14.77 -0.84 -7.15
CA TRP A 340 14.84 0.26 -8.13
C TRP A 340 16.21 0.91 -8.25
N ARG A 341 17.06 0.82 -7.21
CA ARG A 341 18.45 1.28 -7.27
C ARG A 341 19.36 0.34 -8.06
N SER A 342 18.95 -0.91 -8.25
CA SER A 342 19.66 -1.93 -8.99
C SER A 342 18.93 -2.24 -10.30
N SER A 343 19.32 -1.58 -11.40
CA SER A 343 18.68 -1.75 -12.70
C SER A 343 18.76 -3.17 -13.29
N GLU A 344 19.76 -3.95 -12.86
CA GLU A 344 20.07 -5.29 -13.38
C GLU A 344 18.89 -6.27 -13.21
N VAL A 345 18.35 -6.38 -11.98
CA VAL A 345 17.26 -7.32 -11.68
C VAL A 345 16.03 -7.00 -12.51
N CYS A 346 15.61 -5.72 -12.54
CA CYS A 346 14.44 -5.32 -13.34
C CYS A 346 14.63 -5.64 -14.84
N THR A 347 15.83 -5.40 -15.37
CA THR A 347 16.16 -5.71 -16.77
C THR A 347 16.15 -7.21 -17.02
N PHE A 348 16.72 -8.01 -16.11
CA PHE A 348 16.70 -9.47 -16.18
C PHE A 348 15.28 -10.01 -16.18
N LEU A 349 14.44 -9.60 -15.22
CA LEU A 349 13.04 -10.02 -15.16
C LEU A 349 12.29 -9.73 -16.46
N LEU A 350 12.52 -8.56 -17.05
CA LEU A 350 11.87 -8.18 -18.29
C LEU A 350 12.39 -8.99 -19.49
N CYS A 351 13.70 -9.23 -19.59
CA CYS A 351 14.26 -10.11 -20.62
C CYS A 351 13.71 -11.54 -20.49
N THR A 352 13.58 -12.05 -19.27
CA THR A 352 12.98 -13.38 -19.02
C THR A 352 11.51 -13.41 -19.43
N LEU A 353 10.72 -12.39 -19.04
CA LEU A 353 9.31 -12.27 -19.44
C LEU A 353 9.17 -12.24 -20.96
N GLU A 354 9.99 -11.43 -21.64
CA GLU A 354 10.00 -11.38 -23.09
C GLU A 354 10.38 -12.73 -23.69
N GLY A 355 11.39 -13.44 -23.15
CA GLY A 355 11.76 -14.78 -23.59
C GLY A 355 10.64 -15.80 -23.44
N CYS A 356 9.91 -15.76 -22.32
CA CYS A 356 8.76 -16.65 -22.07
C CYS A 356 7.60 -16.40 -23.05
N LEU A 357 7.35 -15.14 -23.42
CA LEU A 357 6.21 -14.76 -24.26
C LEU A 357 6.54 -14.67 -25.77
N HIS A 358 7.78 -14.35 -26.12
CA HIS A 358 8.28 -14.17 -27.49
C HIS A 358 9.08 -15.36 -28.00
N GLY A 359 9.13 -16.49 -27.28
CA GLY A 359 9.63 -17.79 -27.78
C GLY A 359 8.89 -18.38 -29.00
N ARG A 360 8.16 -17.53 -29.74
CA ARG A 360 7.32 -17.74 -30.93
C ARG A 360 8.06 -18.25 -32.18
N GLN A 361 9.28 -18.78 -32.07
CA GLN A 361 10.00 -19.32 -33.23
C GLN A 361 10.15 -20.85 -33.25
N SER A 362 9.74 -21.58 -32.20
CA SER A 362 9.68 -23.05 -32.27
C SER A 362 8.24 -23.56 -32.15
N LEU A 363 7.74 -24.11 -33.25
CA LEU A 363 6.56 -24.99 -33.42
C LEU A 363 5.43 -24.83 -32.37
N GLY A 364 4.38 -24.06 -32.72
CA GLY A 364 3.03 -24.33 -32.19
C GLY A 364 2.23 -23.15 -31.67
N GLY A 365 2.81 -21.97 -31.44
CA GLY A 365 2.06 -20.75 -31.10
C GLY A 365 1.26 -20.76 -29.78
N LEU A 366 1.35 -21.83 -28.99
CA LEU A 366 0.66 -21.98 -27.70
C LEU A 366 1.63 -21.76 -26.55
N TYR A 367 1.17 -21.11 -25.48
CA TYR A 367 1.94 -20.97 -24.24
C TYR A 367 2.04 -22.30 -23.52
N THR A 368 3.19 -22.61 -22.91
CA THR A 368 3.26 -23.71 -21.94
C THR A 368 2.77 -23.25 -20.57
N ALA A 369 2.28 -24.19 -19.75
CA ALA A 369 1.84 -23.88 -18.39
C ALA A 369 2.97 -23.24 -17.56
N ASP A 370 4.20 -23.79 -17.65
CA ASP A 370 5.38 -23.27 -16.95
C ASP A 370 5.73 -21.84 -17.38
N GLN A 371 5.61 -21.53 -18.68
CA GLN A 371 5.84 -20.18 -19.20
C GLN A 371 4.84 -19.18 -18.63
N LEU A 372 3.55 -19.52 -18.57
CA LEU A 372 2.52 -18.65 -18.00
C LEU A 372 2.69 -18.49 -16.49
N LEU A 373 2.99 -19.55 -15.76
CA LEU A 373 3.25 -19.50 -14.32
C LEU A 373 4.42 -18.56 -13.99
N LEU A 374 5.54 -18.73 -14.70
CA LEU A 374 6.71 -17.88 -14.52
C LEU A 374 6.43 -16.43 -14.94
N SER A 375 5.73 -16.22 -16.06
CA SER A 375 5.36 -14.89 -16.56
C SER A 375 4.45 -14.15 -15.56
N SER A 376 3.42 -14.82 -15.05
CA SER A 376 2.53 -14.29 -14.01
C SER A 376 3.29 -13.94 -12.74
N LEU A 377 4.24 -14.78 -12.31
CA LEU A 377 5.07 -14.50 -11.14
C LEU A 377 5.97 -13.28 -11.36
N ILE A 378 6.58 -13.13 -12.54
CA ILE A 378 7.41 -11.97 -12.88
C ILE A 378 6.55 -10.70 -12.88
N VAL A 379 5.42 -10.71 -13.57
CA VAL A 379 4.52 -9.55 -13.70
C VAL A 379 3.99 -9.12 -12.33
N ASP A 380 3.55 -10.06 -11.49
CA ASP A 380 3.07 -9.73 -10.15
C ASP A 380 4.21 -9.21 -9.25
N THR A 381 5.41 -9.79 -9.37
CA THR A 381 6.59 -9.30 -8.65
C THR A 381 6.89 -7.85 -9.03
N LEU A 382 6.87 -7.52 -10.33
CA LEU A 382 7.03 -6.15 -10.81
C LEU A 382 5.93 -5.24 -10.23
N ALA A 383 4.65 -5.65 -10.28
CA ALA A 383 3.55 -4.87 -9.74
C ALA A 383 3.76 -4.52 -8.24
N ILE A 384 4.24 -5.48 -7.46
CA ILE A 384 4.58 -5.25 -6.04
C ILE A 384 5.74 -4.26 -5.89
N MET A 385 6.76 -4.33 -6.75
CA MET A 385 7.89 -3.38 -6.71
C MET A 385 7.43 -1.94 -7.01
N PHE A 386 6.42 -1.74 -7.87
CA PHE A 386 5.85 -0.42 -8.15
C PHE A 386 5.07 0.16 -6.97
N ARG A 387 4.39 -0.68 -6.17
CA ARG A 387 3.58 -0.20 -5.05
C ARG A 387 4.40 0.58 -4.04
N GLU A 388 3.88 1.73 -3.61
CA GLU A 388 4.44 2.59 -2.56
C GLU A 388 5.89 3.08 -2.80
N THR A 389 6.41 2.98 -4.03
CA THR A 389 7.75 3.46 -4.44
C THR A 389 7.70 4.73 -5.29
N GLU A 390 6.59 5.47 -5.24
CA GLU A 390 6.31 6.72 -5.97
C GLU A 390 7.41 7.75 -5.89
N VAL A 391 8.02 7.83 -4.71
CA VAL A 391 9.01 8.83 -4.37
C VAL A 391 10.41 8.32 -4.64
N GLU A 392 10.63 7.09 -5.10
CA GLU A 392 12.00 6.63 -5.38
C GLU A 392 12.49 7.20 -6.73
N ALA A 393 13.45 8.13 -6.70
CA ALA A 393 13.98 8.77 -7.90
C ALA A 393 14.62 7.78 -8.88
N ALA A 394 15.28 6.74 -8.36
CA ALA A 394 15.92 5.70 -9.16
C ALA A 394 14.91 5.01 -10.10
N ARG A 395 13.68 4.77 -9.63
CA ARG A 395 12.59 4.19 -10.42
C ARG A 395 12.24 5.06 -11.63
N LEU A 396 11.99 6.35 -11.40
CA LEU A 396 11.68 7.28 -12.50
C LEU A 396 12.86 7.42 -13.46
N SER A 397 14.09 7.47 -12.95
CA SER A 397 15.29 7.53 -13.80
C SER A 397 15.42 6.30 -14.69
N LEU A 398 15.16 5.11 -14.15
CA LEU A 398 15.24 3.85 -14.89
C LEU A 398 14.15 3.75 -15.95
N LEU A 399 12.91 4.12 -15.60
CA LEU A 399 11.77 4.05 -16.53
C LEU A 399 11.85 5.11 -17.63
N SER A 400 12.45 6.27 -17.39
CA SER A 400 12.60 7.35 -18.38
C SER A 400 13.90 7.26 -19.19
N ALA A 401 14.88 6.45 -18.74
CA ALA A 401 16.13 6.25 -19.44
C ALA A 401 15.93 5.80 -20.90
N LYS A 402 16.83 6.26 -21.79
CA LYS A 402 16.80 5.95 -23.23
C LYS A 402 15.40 6.19 -23.85
N LYS A 403 14.79 7.35 -23.52
CA LYS A 403 13.44 7.74 -24.01
C LYS A 403 12.34 6.74 -23.65
N GLY A 404 12.44 6.10 -22.49
CA GLY A 404 11.45 5.15 -22.02
C GLY A 404 11.59 3.74 -22.58
N ALA A 405 12.73 3.36 -23.15
CA ALA A 405 12.91 2.06 -23.80
C ALA A 405 12.53 0.85 -22.92
N LEU A 406 12.94 0.86 -21.64
CA LEU A 406 12.58 -0.21 -20.69
C LEU A 406 11.08 -0.22 -20.41
N ALA A 407 10.48 0.95 -20.20
CA ALA A 407 9.05 1.06 -19.95
C ALA A 407 8.23 0.63 -21.18
N SER A 408 8.68 0.96 -22.39
CA SER A 408 8.02 0.52 -23.63
C SER A 408 8.06 -0.99 -23.79
N ARG A 409 9.22 -1.61 -23.57
CA ARG A 409 9.37 -3.07 -23.57
C ARG A 409 8.45 -3.74 -22.55
N MET A 410 8.42 -3.22 -21.32
CA MET A 410 7.52 -3.70 -20.27
C MET A 410 6.06 -3.59 -20.67
N LEU A 411 5.64 -2.46 -21.24
CA LEU A 411 4.27 -2.25 -21.71
C LEU A 411 3.87 -3.24 -22.81
N LEU A 412 4.75 -3.44 -23.80
CA LEU A 412 4.48 -4.37 -24.90
C LEU A 412 4.42 -5.82 -24.43
N ALA A 413 5.29 -6.22 -23.49
CA ALA A 413 5.29 -7.58 -22.93
C ALA A 413 4.00 -7.91 -22.16
N LEU A 414 3.31 -6.90 -21.58
CA LEU A 414 2.06 -7.11 -20.85
C LEU A 414 0.87 -7.50 -21.72
N ILE A 415 0.89 -7.17 -23.01
CA ILE A 415 -0.27 -7.37 -23.88
C ILE A 415 -0.16 -8.73 -24.57
N CYS A 416 -1.09 -9.63 -24.25
CA CYS A 416 -1.19 -10.96 -24.86
C CYS A 416 -2.60 -11.18 -25.43
N ASP A 417 -2.71 -12.14 -26.34
CA ASP A 417 -4.00 -12.61 -26.84
C ASP A 417 -4.77 -13.37 -25.75
N PRO A 418 -5.98 -12.94 -25.36
CA PRO A 418 -6.80 -13.65 -24.38
C PRO A 418 -7.47 -14.93 -24.92
N GLN A 419 -7.46 -15.14 -26.24
CA GLN A 419 -8.03 -16.33 -26.90
C GLN A 419 -7.07 -16.84 -27.98
N PRO A 420 -5.94 -17.49 -27.61
CA PRO A 420 -5.07 -18.11 -28.61
C PRO A 420 -5.88 -19.14 -29.42
N GLN A 421 -5.79 -19.09 -30.75
CA GLN A 421 -6.59 -19.94 -31.65
C GLN A 421 -6.47 -21.42 -31.25
N THR A 422 -7.54 -21.99 -30.69
CA THR A 422 -7.65 -23.42 -30.41
C THR A 422 -8.03 -24.12 -31.71
N HIS A 423 -7.03 -24.61 -32.44
CA HIS A 423 -7.27 -25.54 -33.53
C HIS A 423 -7.78 -26.87 -32.96
N SER A 424 -9.10 -27.09 -33.08
CA SER A 424 -9.84 -28.35 -32.96
C SER A 424 -9.61 -29.23 -31.72
N GLY A 425 -10.67 -29.37 -30.91
CA GLY A 425 -10.85 -30.49 -29.98
C GLY A 425 -10.58 -30.15 -28.53
N GLY A 426 -11.59 -29.62 -27.83
CA GLY A 426 -11.53 -29.24 -26.43
C GLY A 426 -11.01 -30.39 -25.54
N SER A 427 -9.82 -30.20 -25.02
CA SER A 427 -9.14 -31.07 -24.05
C SER A 427 -9.19 -30.45 -22.65
N LEU A 428 -9.10 -31.28 -21.60
CA LEU A 428 -8.98 -30.84 -20.21
C LEU A 428 -7.74 -29.92 -20.00
N MET A 429 -6.66 -30.17 -20.76
CA MET A 429 -5.45 -29.33 -20.77
C MET A 429 -5.71 -27.90 -21.26
N ASP A 430 -6.71 -27.69 -22.13
CA ASP A 430 -7.07 -26.36 -22.60
C ASP A 430 -7.71 -25.54 -21.46
N SER A 431 -8.39 -26.19 -20.52
CA SER A 431 -9.05 -25.51 -19.39
C SER A 431 -8.06 -25.00 -18.34
N GLU A 432 -7.02 -25.78 -18.03
CA GLU A 432 -5.96 -25.38 -17.09
C GLU A 432 -5.09 -24.27 -17.70
N LEU A 433 -4.70 -24.42 -18.97
CA LEU A 433 -3.94 -23.39 -19.67
C LEU A 433 -4.73 -22.07 -19.78
N GLN A 434 -6.04 -22.15 -20.05
CA GLN A 434 -6.90 -20.97 -20.08
C GLN A 434 -7.02 -20.29 -18.70
N ALA A 435 -7.02 -21.06 -17.62
CA ALA A 435 -7.01 -20.52 -16.26
C ALA A 435 -5.69 -19.80 -15.95
N LEU A 436 -4.55 -20.38 -16.34
CA LEU A 436 -3.24 -19.74 -16.20
C LEU A 436 -3.12 -18.47 -17.05
N LEU A 437 -3.69 -18.47 -18.26
CA LEU A 437 -3.73 -17.29 -19.11
C LEU A 437 -4.60 -16.19 -18.49
N ALA A 438 -5.74 -16.54 -17.89
CA ALA A 438 -6.56 -15.59 -17.16
C ALA A 438 -5.80 -14.99 -15.96
N GLU A 439 -5.06 -15.80 -15.19
CA GLU A 439 -4.22 -15.31 -14.10
C GLU A 439 -3.11 -14.36 -14.60
N TYR A 440 -2.50 -14.68 -15.74
CA TYR A 440 -1.55 -13.79 -16.40
C TYR A 440 -2.20 -12.45 -16.78
N LEU A 441 -3.39 -12.47 -17.39
CA LEU A 441 -4.11 -11.25 -17.78
C LEU A 441 -4.54 -10.40 -16.58
N ASP A 442 -4.85 -11.03 -15.44
CA ASP A 442 -5.17 -10.37 -14.17
C ASP A 442 -3.94 -9.66 -13.58
N THR A 443 -2.79 -10.35 -13.56
CA THR A 443 -1.53 -9.77 -13.08
C THR A 443 -1.02 -8.68 -14.04
N ALA A 444 -1.19 -8.86 -15.35
CA ALA A 444 -0.87 -7.85 -16.37
C ALA A 444 -1.72 -6.59 -16.20
N ALA A 445 -3.03 -6.72 -15.95
CA ALA A 445 -3.89 -5.59 -15.64
C ALA A 445 -3.44 -4.86 -14.35
N SER A 446 -2.99 -5.62 -13.35
CA SER A 446 -2.45 -5.05 -12.11
C SER A 446 -1.18 -4.24 -12.34
N LEU A 447 -0.22 -4.75 -13.12
CA LEU A 447 1.00 -4.01 -13.45
C LEU A 447 0.72 -2.80 -14.35
N LEU A 448 -0.17 -2.94 -15.33
CA LEU A 448 -0.57 -1.84 -16.21
C LEU A 448 -1.23 -0.71 -15.41
N PHE A 449 -2.06 -1.04 -14.41
CA PHE A 449 -2.60 -0.06 -13.48
C PHE A 449 -1.49 0.72 -12.74
N GLU A 450 -0.48 0.03 -12.20
CA GLU A 450 0.65 0.68 -11.51
C GLU A 450 1.42 1.62 -12.47
N LEU A 451 1.64 1.19 -13.72
CA LEU A 451 2.26 2.01 -14.76
C LEU A 451 1.41 3.23 -15.11
N LEU A 452 0.08 3.08 -15.19
CA LEU A 452 -0.84 4.20 -15.39
C LEU A 452 -0.80 5.17 -14.21
N LEU A 453 -0.66 4.71 -12.96
CA LEU A 453 -0.47 5.60 -11.81
C LEU A 453 0.82 6.43 -11.95
N VAL A 454 1.93 5.81 -12.39
CA VAL A 454 3.16 6.55 -12.75
C VAL A 454 2.87 7.58 -13.83
N GLY A 455 2.06 7.21 -14.83
CA GLY A 455 1.64 8.11 -15.89
C GLY A 455 0.84 9.31 -15.41
N HIS A 456 -0.07 9.15 -14.46
CA HIS A 456 -0.82 10.27 -13.90
C HIS A 456 0.07 11.23 -13.11
N VAL A 457 1.06 10.71 -12.40
CA VAL A 457 2.05 11.52 -11.67
C VAL A 457 2.94 12.31 -12.65
N THR A 458 3.40 11.68 -13.73
CA THR A 458 4.28 12.31 -14.73
C THR A 458 3.55 13.25 -15.68
N SER A 459 2.28 12.97 -16.05
CA SER A 459 1.49 13.82 -16.97
C SER A 459 1.24 15.23 -16.41
N ARG A 460 1.33 15.39 -15.09
CA ARG A 460 1.20 16.70 -14.42
C ARG A 460 2.57 17.36 -14.14
N CYS A 461 3.66 16.75 -14.60
CA CYS A 461 4.99 17.35 -14.60
C CYS A 461 5.19 18.10 -15.92
N VAL A 462 5.60 19.37 -15.84
CA VAL A 462 5.99 20.17 -17.00
C VAL A 462 7.41 19.77 -17.41
N SER A 463 7.58 18.63 -18.07
CA SER A 463 8.84 18.27 -18.74
C SER A 463 8.66 18.30 -20.25
N ALA A 464 9.67 18.82 -20.97
CA ALA A 464 9.65 18.97 -22.44
C ALA A 464 9.41 17.65 -23.19
N ASP A 465 9.77 16.52 -22.57
CA ASP A 465 9.47 15.20 -23.07
C ASP A 465 8.36 14.55 -22.25
N ASN A 466 7.16 14.38 -22.84
CA ASN A 466 5.98 13.76 -22.21
C ASN A 466 6.11 12.23 -22.04
N PHE A 467 7.33 11.71 -21.85
CA PHE A 467 7.57 10.28 -21.63
C PHE A 467 6.87 9.82 -20.37
N LEU A 468 6.39 8.57 -20.38
CA LEU A 468 5.64 7.95 -19.29
C LEU A 468 4.27 8.57 -18.99
N SER A 469 3.86 9.68 -19.61
CA SER A 469 2.49 10.21 -19.46
C SER A 469 1.44 9.17 -19.84
N VAL A 470 0.20 9.30 -19.35
CA VAL A 470 -0.89 8.36 -19.67
C VAL A 470 -1.08 8.25 -21.19
N GLY A 471 -1.08 9.39 -21.87
CA GLY A 471 -1.18 9.44 -23.33
C GLY A 471 0.04 8.84 -24.05
N TRP A 472 1.24 8.89 -23.47
CA TRP A 472 2.42 8.19 -24.02
C TRP A 472 2.30 6.67 -23.84
N ILE A 473 1.90 6.21 -22.65
CA ILE A 473 1.69 4.79 -22.35
C ILE A 473 0.73 4.17 -23.36
N LEU A 474 -0.44 4.79 -23.56
CA LEU A 474 -1.44 4.28 -24.49
C LEU A 474 -0.98 4.35 -25.95
N ARG A 475 -0.15 5.33 -26.34
CA ARG A 475 0.44 5.41 -27.68
C ARG A 475 1.47 4.30 -27.95
N VAL A 476 2.27 3.94 -26.94
CA VAL A 476 3.21 2.82 -27.05
C VAL A 476 2.48 1.50 -27.28
N LEU A 477 1.34 1.31 -26.62
CA LEU A 477 0.53 0.11 -26.74
C LEU A 477 -0.26 0.05 -28.06
N GLN A 478 -0.65 1.20 -28.61
CA GLN A 478 -1.53 1.33 -29.77
C GLN A 478 -1.20 0.42 -30.99
N PRO A 479 0.06 0.28 -31.43
CA PRO A 479 0.39 -0.59 -32.56
C PRO A 479 0.34 -2.09 -32.24
N HIS A 480 0.16 -2.49 -30.97
CA HIS A 480 0.21 -3.90 -30.59
C HIS A 480 -1.04 -4.66 -31.12
N PRO A 481 -0.87 -5.78 -31.84
CA PRO A 481 -1.96 -6.45 -32.55
C PRO A 481 -3.07 -6.96 -31.62
N HIS A 482 -2.70 -7.38 -30.41
CA HIS A 482 -3.66 -7.92 -29.43
C HIS A 482 -4.22 -6.85 -28.47
N LEU A 483 -3.94 -5.55 -28.67
CA LEU A 483 -4.39 -4.51 -27.75
C LEU A 483 -5.91 -4.47 -27.60
N LEU A 484 -6.65 -4.50 -28.71
CA LEU A 484 -8.11 -4.45 -28.67
C LEU A 484 -8.70 -5.68 -27.98
N SER A 485 -8.19 -6.88 -28.30
CA SER A 485 -8.61 -8.13 -27.65
C SER A 485 -8.32 -8.10 -26.15
N PHE A 486 -7.13 -7.65 -25.74
CA PHE A 486 -6.75 -7.51 -24.34
C PHE A 486 -7.70 -6.55 -23.61
N ILE A 487 -7.93 -5.35 -24.14
CA ILE A 487 -8.85 -4.37 -23.53
C ILE A 487 -10.28 -4.93 -23.49
N GLY A 488 -10.74 -5.57 -24.56
CA GLY A 488 -12.04 -6.23 -24.63
C GLY A 488 -12.21 -7.27 -23.52
N TYR A 489 -11.21 -8.13 -23.30
CA TYR A 489 -11.20 -9.07 -22.18
C TYR A 489 -11.31 -8.35 -20.83
N GLN A 490 -10.55 -7.29 -20.59
CA GLN A 490 -10.62 -6.55 -19.32
C GLN A 490 -12.03 -5.97 -19.08
N VAL A 491 -12.68 -5.44 -20.13
CA VAL A 491 -14.07 -4.94 -20.04
C VAL A 491 -15.06 -6.06 -19.76
N GLN A 492 -14.95 -7.19 -20.47
CA GLN A 492 -15.81 -8.35 -20.26
C GLN A 492 -15.75 -8.83 -18.81
N GLN A 493 -14.55 -8.86 -18.21
CA GLN A 493 -14.41 -9.22 -16.80
C GLN A 493 -15.05 -8.19 -15.86
N VAL A 494 -14.96 -6.89 -16.17
CA VAL A 494 -15.66 -5.85 -15.40
C VAL A 494 -17.18 -6.04 -15.49
N VAL A 495 -17.72 -6.25 -16.70
CA VAL A 495 -19.15 -6.47 -16.92
C VAL A 495 -19.62 -7.73 -16.21
N LEU A 496 -18.88 -8.84 -16.33
CA LEU A 496 -19.19 -10.11 -15.66
C LEU A 496 -19.33 -9.94 -14.14
N ILE A 497 -18.39 -9.21 -13.53
CA ILE A 497 -18.38 -8.94 -12.09
C ILE A 497 -19.56 -8.04 -11.69
N LEU A 498 -19.80 -6.95 -12.43
CA LEU A 498 -20.81 -5.94 -12.08
C LEU A 498 -22.25 -6.38 -12.37
N THR A 499 -22.46 -7.26 -13.34
CA THR A 499 -23.79 -7.83 -13.67
C THR A 499 -24.28 -8.86 -12.66
N GLY A 500 -23.40 -9.33 -11.77
CA GLY A 500 -23.79 -10.20 -10.67
C GLY A 500 -24.10 -11.65 -11.08
N LEU A 501 -23.73 -12.07 -12.29
CA LEU A 501 -23.91 -13.45 -12.77
C LEU A 501 -23.25 -14.51 -11.86
N GLN A 502 -22.23 -14.15 -11.07
CA GLN A 502 -21.46 -15.09 -10.23
C GLN A 502 -22.05 -15.42 -8.84
N GLY A 503 -23.26 -14.96 -8.48
CA GLY A 503 -23.95 -15.32 -7.21
C GLY A 503 -23.28 -14.95 -5.86
N SER A 504 -21.96 -14.73 -5.81
CA SER A 504 -21.18 -14.55 -4.57
C SER A 504 -20.73 -13.10 -4.33
N VAL A 505 -20.39 -12.80 -3.08
CA VAL A 505 -19.75 -11.54 -2.65
C VAL A 505 -18.30 -11.52 -3.12
N LEU A 506 -17.82 -10.37 -3.61
CA LEU A 506 -16.45 -10.26 -4.11
C LEU A 506 -15.43 -10.41 -2.99
N SER A 507 -14.43 -11.26 -3.21
CA SER A 507 -13.26 -11.34 -2.33
C SER A 507 -12.45 -10.03 -2.36
N PRO A 508 -11.58 -9.78 -1.38
CA PRO A 508 -10.73 -8.58 -1.37
C PRO A 508 -9.83 -8.45 -2.60
N VAL A 509 -9.28 -9.58 -3.09
CA VAL A 509 -8.41 -9.61 -4.28
C VAL A 509 -9.21 -9.27 -5.53
N GLN A 510 -10.39 -9.89 -5.73
CA GLN A 510 -11.28 -9.58 -6.86
C GLN A 510 -11.75 -8.12 -6.83
N SER A 511 -12.05 -7.59 -5.65
CA SER A 511 -12.48 -6.20 -5.48
C SER A 511 -11.38 -5.20 -5.87
N VAL A 512 -10.12 -5.49 -5.53
CA VAL A 512 -8.97 -4.69 -5.95
C VAL A 512 -8.75 -4.80 -7.45
N LEU A 513 -8.84 -5.99 -8.02
CA LEU A 513 -8.67 -6.18 -9.46
C LEU A 513 -9.76 -5.44 -10.26
N LEU A 514 -11.01 -5.47 -9.80
CA LEU A 514 -12.10 -4.66 -10.36
C LEU A 514 -11.75 -3.17 -10.35
N PHE A 515 -11.28 -2.66 -9.21
CA PHE A 515 -10.86 -1.26 -9.07
C PHE A 515 -9.74 -0.89 -10.06
N GLN A 516 -8.73 -1.75 -10.21
CA GLN A 516 -7.61 -1.55 -11.14
C GLN A 516 -8.07 -1.57 -12.60
N ARG A 517 -8.94 -2.52 -12.97
CA ARG A 517 -9.54 -2.60 -14.32
C ARG A 517 -10.35 -1.36 -14.66
N LEU A 518 -11.18 -0.87 -13.73
CA LEU A 518 -11.95 0.35 -13.95
C LEU A 518 -11.03 1.56 -14.21
N HIS A 519 -9.92 1.68 -13.48
CA HIS A 519 -8.92 2.71 -13.75
C HIS A 519 -8.27 2.59 -15.13
N LEU A 520 -7.98 1.36 -15.60
CA LEU A 520 -7.53 1.12 -16.96
C LEU A 520 -8.57 1.57 -18.00
N LEU A 521 -9.84 1.18 -17.83
CA LEU A 521 -10.92 1.60 -18.72
C LEU A 521 -11.11 3.12 -18.75
N LEU A 522 -11.04 3.75 -17.58
CA LEU A 522 -11.11 5.20 -17.47
C LEU A 522 -9.96 5.87 -18.24
N ALA A 523 -8.74 5.35 -18.13
CA ALA A 523 -7.60 5.86 -18.88
C ALA A 523 -7.80 5.73 -20.39
N CYS A 524 -8.30 4.58 -20.86
CA CYS A 524 -8.64 4.36 -22.26
C CYS A 524 -9.68 5.38 -22.76
N LEU A 525 -10.75 5.61 -22.00
CA LEU A 525 -11.83 6.54 -22.37
C LEU A 525 -11.39 8.00 -22.41
N GLN A 526 -10.49 8.41 -21.52
CA GLN A 526 -10.07 9.81 -21.38
C GLN A 526 -8.88 10.20 -22.27
N TYR A 527 -7.96 9.26 -22.53
CA TYR A 527 -6.66 9.60 -23.13
C TYR A 527 -6.38 8.91 -24.47
N ASN A 528 -7.28 8.05 -24.99
CA ASN A 528 -7.12 7.44 -26.30
C ASN A 528 -8.45 7.36 -27.06
N SER A 529 -8.59 8.15 -28.12
CA SER A 529 -9.84 8.23 -28.90
C SER A 529 -10.22 6.92 -29.60
N GLN A 530 -9.25 6.15 -30.12
CA GLN A 530 -9.51 4.88 -30.79
C GLN A 530 -10.00 3.82 -29.80
N LEU A 531 -9.35 3.70 -28.65
CA LEU A 531 -9.80 2.79 -27.60
C LEU A 531 -11.15 3.23 -27.04
N ALA A 532 -11.37 4.53 -26.84
CA ALA A 532 -12.66 5.05 -26.41
C ALA A 532 -13.78 4.72 -27.42
N GLN A 533 -13.51 4.85 -28.72
CA GLN A 533 -14.46 4.49 -29.78
C GLN A 533 -14.75 2.98 -29.77
N HIS A 534 -13.73 2.13 -29.69
CA HIS A 534 -13.89 0.68 -29.58
C HIS A 534 -14.73 0.29 -28.35
N LEU A 535 -14.45 0.89 -27.19
CA LEU A 535 -15.21 0.66 -25.97
C LEU A 535 -16.69 1.03 -26.13
N ARG A 536 -16.97 2.20 -26.75
CA ARG A 536 -18.35 2.65 -26.99
C ARG A 536 -19.06 1.86 -28.09
N SER A 537 -18.36 1.33 -29.09
CA SER A 537 -19.01 0.58 -30.16
C SER A 537 -19.36 -0.85 -29.75
N HIS A 538 -18.53 -1.48 -28.90
CA HIS A 538 -18.69 -2.89 -28.54
C HIS A 538 -19.35 -3.12 -27.18
N PHE A 539 -19.21 -2.18 -26.22
CA PHE A 539 -19.63 -2.42 -24.83
C PHE A 539 -20.67 -1.43 -24.28
N ARG A 540 -21.14 -0.49 -25.10
CA ARG A 540 -22.06 0.57 -24.64
C ARG A 540 -23.37 0.01 -24.09
N GLU A 541 -23.91 -1.02 -24.72
CA GLU A 541 -25.21 -1.57 -24.34
C GLU A 541 -25.14 -2.35 -23.04
N GLU A 542 -24.04 -3.08 -22.79
CA GLU A 542 -23.79 -3.73 -21.50
C GLU A 542 -23.70 -2.71 -20.37
N PHE A 543 -23.02 -1.58 -20.59
CA PHE A 543 -22.96 -0.50 -19.59
C PHE A 543 -24.29 0.25 -19.43
N ARG A 544 -25.15 0.24 -20.44
CA ARG A 544 -26.47 0.88 -20.41
C ARG A 544 -27.50 0.03 -19.67
N TYR A 545 -27.52 -1.28 -19.95
CA TYR A 545 -28.59 -2.19 -19.54
C TYR A 545 -28.18 -3.20 -18.46
N SER A 546 -26.89 -3.52 -18.33
CA SER A 546 -26.41 -4.60 -17.46
C SER A 546 -25.61 -4.07 -16.27
N VAL A 547 -24.86 -2.97 -16.45
CA VAL A 547 -24.10 -2.32 -15.37
C VAL A 547 -24.98 -1.30 -14.63
N MET A 548 -25.60 -1.76 -13.54
CA MET A 548 -26.40 -1.00 -12.56
C MET A 548 -27.58 -0.18 -13.11
N PRO A 549 -28.71 -0.81 -13.50
CA PRO A 549 -29.88 -0.09 -14.01
C PRO A 549 -30.65 0.67 -12.91
N SER A 550 -30.90 0.06 -11.73
CA SER A 550 -31.46 0.71 -10.53
C SER A 550 -31.81 -0.36 -9.48
N GLY A 551 -31.05 -0.49 -8.39
CA GLY A 551 -31.49 -1.22 -7.18
C GLY A 551 -30.77 -2.53 -6.82
N SER A 552 -29.80 -3.03 -7.59
CA SER A 552 -28.99 -4.18 -7.15
C SER A 552 -27.98 -3.73 -6.10
N GLU A 553 -28.01 -4.36 -4.91
CA GLU A 553 -26.93 -4.25 -3.93
C GLU A 553 -25.61 -4.56 -4.65
N VAL A 554 -24.71 -3.59 -4.68
CA VAL A 554 -23.39 -3.82 -5.28
C VAL A 554 -22.76 -4.97 -4.50
N LYS A 555 -22.32 -6.02 -5.18
CA LYS A 555 -21.58 -7.17 -4.60
C LYS A 555 -20.24 -6.81 -3.98
N LEU A 556 -19.96 -5.53 -3.85
CA LEU A 556 -18.77 -4.94 -3.30
C LEU A 556 -19.03 -4.56 -1.84
N PRO A 557 -18.43 -5.29 -0.88
CA PRO A 557 -18.76 -5.11 0.53
C PRO A 557 -18.52 -3.68 1.02
N PRO A 558 -19.47 -3.05 1.74
CA PRO A 558 -19.36 -1.64 2.14
C PRO A 558 -18.21 -1.38 3.12
N HIS A 559 -17.73 -2.42 3.80
CA HIS A 559 -16.61 -2.34 4.74
C HIS A 559 -15.23 -2.37 4.06
N TYR A 560 -15.13 -2.66 2.76
CA TYR A 560 -13.86 -2.56 2.04
C TYR A 560 -13.55 -1.07 1.77
N PRO A 561 -12.35 -0.58 2.12
CA PRO A 561 -11.96 0.82 1.87
C PRO A 561 -12.08 1.26 0.40
N ILE A 562 -11.83 0.35 -0.55
CA ILE A 562 -11.96 0.64 -1.98
C ILE A 562 -13.42 0.74 -2.48
N SER A 563 -14.42 0.34 -1.70
CA SER A 563 -15.78 0.18 -2.22
C SER A 563 -16.39 1.46 -2.77
N ARG A 564 -16.37 2.52 -1.97
CA ARG A 564 -16.90 3.83 -2.40
C ARG A 564 -16.12 4.41 -3.59
N PRO A 565 -14.76 4.43 -3.59
CA PRO A 565 -13.99 4.81 -4.77
C PRO A 565 -14.36 4.03 -6.03
N THR A 566 -14.51 2.71 -5.94
CA THR A 566 -14.90 1.86 -7.06
C THR A 566 -16.28 2.23 -7.61
N LEU A 567 -17.27 2.46 -6.75
CA LEU A 567 -18.63 2.84 -7.19
C LEU A 567 -18.64 4.15 -7.96
N ARG A 568 -17.92 5.17 -7.47
CA ARG A 568 -17.79 6.45 -8.17
C ARG A 568 -17.12 6.30 -9.52
N LEU A 569 -16.12 5.41 -9.63
CA LEU A 569 -15.48 5.10 -10.91
C LEU A 569 -16.45 4.43 -11.88
N VAL A 570 -17.29 3.51 -11.42
CA VAL A 570 -18.32 2.86 -12.24
C VAL A 570 -19.30 3.90 -12.79
N GLU A 571 -19.81 4.78 -11.92
CA GLU A 571 -20.71 5.87 -12.32
C GLU A 571 -20.07 6.79 -13.37
N HIS A 572 -18.84 7.23 -13.12
CA HIS A 572 -18.10 8.10 -14.03
C HIS A 572 -17.82 7.44 -15.39
N ILE A 573 -17.40 6.18 -15.40
CA ILE A 573 -17.17 5.41 -16.63
C ILE A 573 -18.47 5.24 -17.40
N ARG A 574 -19.58 4.93 -16.71
CA ARG A 574 -20.90 4.82 -17.35
C ARG A 574 -21.29 6.14 -18.02
N THR A 575 -21.08 7.28 -17.37
CA THR A 575 -21.30 8.59 -18.01
C THR A 575 -20.45 8.74 -19.28
N LEU A 576 -19.16 8.39 -19.22
CA LEU A 576 -18.25 8.50 -20.36
C LEU A 576 -18.56 7.54 -21.53
N MET A 577 -19.09 6.36 -21.22
CA MET A 577 -19.54 5.36 -22.21
C MET A 577 -20.84 5.78 -22.91
N LEU A 578 -21.71 6.50 -22.20
CA LEU A 578 -23.01 6.92 -22.72
C LEU A 578 -22.97 8.26 -23.48
N LEU A 579 -21.87 9.02 -23.37
CA LEU A 579 -21.61 10.20 -24.19
C LEU A 579 -21.78 9.86 -25.68
N ARG A 580 -22.52 10.71 -26.39
CA ARG A 580 -22.76 10.59 -27.83
C ARG A 580 -21.54 10.99 -28.64
#